data_AF-A0A256XFH3-F1
#
_entry.id   AF-A0A256XFH3-F1
#
_cell.length_a   1.000
_cell.length_b   1.000
_cell.length_c   1.000
_cell.angle_alpha   90.00
_cell.angle_beta   90.00
_cell.angle_gamma   90.00
#
_symmetry.space_group_name_H-M   'P 1'
#
loop_
_entity.id
_entity.type
_entity.pdbx_description
1 polymer ?
#
loop_
_entity_poly.entity_id
_entity_poly.type
_entity_poly.pdbx_seq_one_letter_code
_entity_poly.pdbx_strand_id
1 'polypeptide(L)'
;MGLSLKRKIIVFMGAKDVGKTTLINALFPSIAVDFKEPRFFRDYKLEEARYVREVCGSEDVLEILAYSISTWSIFAVMLVFDVTRKSTLYSLEKWHMLVPGGVKVFLVGNKIDLPDREVLEDDIAELADKLGVKYYLVSAATGEGIDALKRDLLGEKVPVVEKTVKEEVAKEIAPVKASTMKKEYLPIPLETTPSRAGLTELEIKILDLIDGRRSASDIARELGLTVHSVMVFLKRLHAKGKIKDIQVIIV
;
A
#
# COMPACT_ATOMS: atom_id res chain seq x y z
N MET A 1 -23.93 8.31 -37.56
CA MET A 1 -23.73 7.17 -36.64
C MET A 1 -23.00 7.70 -35.41
N GLY A 2 -23.69 7.80 -34.27
CA GLY A 2 -23.16 8.42 -33.06
C GLY A 2 -21.93 7.68 -32.54
N LEU A 3 -20.93 8.43 -32.05
CA LEU A 3 -19.80 7.89 -31.33
C LEU A 3 -20.31 7.14 -30.10
N SER A 4 -20.23 5.80 -30.12
CA SER A 4 -20.51 4.97 -28.94
C SER A 4 -19.53 5.37 -27.84
N LEU A 5 -20.04 5.85 -26.71
CA LEU A 5 -19.23 6.24 -25.56
C LEU A 5 -18.42 5.02 -25.08
N LYS A 6 -17.09 5.13 -25.13
CA LYS A 6 -16.20 4.04 -24.71
C LYS A 6 -16.40 3.77 -23.23
N ARG A 7 -16.80 2.54 -22.91
CA ARG A 7 -16.97 2.03 -21.54
C ARG A 7 -15.77 2.39 -20.67
N LYS A 8 -15.99 2.86 -19.44
CA LYS A 8 -14.97 3.14 -18.42
C LYS A 8 -15.28 2.36 -17.15
N ILE A 9 -14.29 1.67 -16.60
CA ILE A 9 -14.51 0.71 -15.50
C ILE A 9 -13.70 1.11 -14.26
N ILE A 10 -14.36 1.18 -13.10
CA ILE A 10 -13.71 1.24 -11.79
C ILE A 10 -13.61 -0.19 -11.28
N VAL A 11 -12.40 -0.70 -11.08
CA VAL A 11 -12.18 -2.12 -10.75
C VAL A 11 -11.82 -2.28 -9.28
N PHE A 12 -12.48 -3.19 -8.58
CA PHE A 12 -12.21 -3.54 -7.18
C PHE A 12 -11.56 -4.91 -7.11
N MET A 13 -10.35 -4.98 -6.56
CA MET A 13 -9.53 -6.19 -6.42
C MET A 13 -9.02 -6.34 -4.99
N GLY A 14 -8.61 -7.56 -4.64
CA GLY A 14 -8.12 -7.91 -3.31
C GLY A 14 -8.72 -9.22 -2.82
N ALA A 15 -8.14 -9.75 -1.75
CA ALA A 15 -8.49 -11.06 -1.21
C ALA A 15 -9.98 -11.22 -0.87
N LYS A 16 -10.41 -12.46 -0.66
CA LYS A 16 -11.78 -12.75 -0.20
C LYS A 16 -12.07 -12.09 1.16
N ASP A 17 -13.30 -11.63 1.33
CA ASP A 17 -13.84 -11.06 2.57
C ASP A 17 -13.16 -9.76 3.08
N VAL A 18 -12.36 -9.08 2.25
CA VAL A 18 -11.80 -7.75 2.58
C VAL A 18 -12.86 -6.62 2.54
N GLY A 19 -14.06 -6.92 2.04
CA GLY A 19 -15.18 -5.98 1.98
C GLY A 19 -15.33 -5.24 0.65
N LYS A 20 -14.93 -5.85 -0.47
CA LYS A 20 -15.08 -5.27 -1.82
C LYS A 20 -16.53 -4.88 -2.13
N THR A 21 -17.48 -5.80 -1.96
CA THR A 21 -18.91 -5.55 -2.21
C THR A 21 -19.46 -4.44 -1.32
N THR A 22 -19.15 -4.48 -0.02
CA THR A 22 -19.58 -3.46 0.95
C THR A 22 -19.02 -2.09 0.59
N LEU A 23 -17.76 -2.02 0.19
CA LEU A 23 -17.12 -0.77 -0.23
C LEU A 23 -17.75 -0.21 -1.52
N ILE A 24 -18.11 -1.07 -2.48
CA ILE A 24 -18.86 -0.66 -3.68
C ILE A 24 -20.19 -0.03 -3.27
N ASN A 25 -20.94 -0.67 -2.37
CA ASN A 25 -22.22 -0.17 -1.87
C ASN A 25 -22.08 1.18 -1.14
N ALA A 26 -21.03 1.33 -0.32
CA ALA A 26 -20.76 2.57 0.42
C ALA A 26 -20.39 3.74 -0.52
N LEU A 27 -19.54 3.49 -1.53
CA LEU A 27 -19.15 4.52 -2.51
C LEU A 27 -20.30 4.89 -3.46
N PHE A 28 -21.11 3.89 -3.84
CA PHE A 28 -22.14 3.99 -4.86
C PHE A 28 -23.47 3.39 -4.39
N PRO A 29 -24.17 4.06 -3.46
CA PRO A 29 -25.41 3.53 -2.87
C PRO A 29 -26.57 3.39 -3.87
N SER A 30 -26.45 3.96 -5.08
CA SER A 30 -27.41 3.77 -6.18
C SER A 30 -27.29 2.41 -6.88
N ILE A 31 -26.20 1.67 -6.65
CA ILE A 31 -25.99 0.34 -7.23
C ILE A 31 -26.64 -0.72 -6.32
N ALA A 32 -27.53 -1.52 -6.88
CA ALA A 32 -27.99 -2.75 -6.23
C ALA A 32 -26.89 -3.82 -6.31
N VAL A 33 -26.11 -3.98 -5.24
CA VAL A 33 -25.03 -4.96 -5.15
C VAL A 33 -25.54 -6.38 -4.86
N ASP A 34 -24.79 -7.39 -5.28
CA ASP A 34 -25.02 -8.79 -4.93
C ASP A 34 -23.84 -9.30 -4.08
N PHE A 35 -24.11 -9.68 -2.84
CA PHE A 35 -23.10 -10.15 -1.88
C PHE A 35 -22.60 -11.58 -2.15
N LYS A 36 -23.13 -12.27 -3.17
CA LYS A 36 -22.55 -13.53 -3.63
C LYS A 36 -21.24 -13.29 -4.35
N GLU A 37 -20.21 -14.04 -3.96
CA GLU A 37 -18.90 -14.05 -4.61
C GLU A 37 -19.04 -14.31 -6.13
N PRO A 38 -18.51 -13.44 -7.01
CA PRO A 38 -18.53 -13.69 -8.43
C PRO A 38 -17.56 -14.81 -8.81
N ARG A 39 -17.83 -15.55 -9.89
CA ARG A 39 -16.93 -16.61 -10.36
C ARG A 39 -15.54 -16.08 -10.76
N PHE A 40 -15.51 -14.98 -11.51
CA PHE A 40 -14.26 -14.33 -11.94
C PHE A 40 -14.33 -12.83 -11.65
N PHE A 41 -15.38 -12.17 -12.17
CA PHE A 41 -15.74 -10.81 -11.84
C PHE A 41 -17.23 -10.59 -12.13
N ARG A 42 -17.81 -9.52 -11.58
CA ARG A 42 -19.17 -9.04 -11.88
C ARG A 42 -19.13 -7.55 -12.19
N ASP A 43 -19.96 -7.14 -13.14
CA ASP A 43 -20.11 -5.74 -13.52
C ASP A 43 -21.43 -5.17 -13.01
N TYR A 44 -21.35 -3.99 -12.40
CA TYR A 44 -22.48 -3.15 -12.05
C TYR A 44 -22.47 -1.90 -12.91
N LYS A 45 -23.63 -1.52 -13.46
CA LYS A 45 -23.75 -0.24 -14.17
C LYS A 45 -23.89 0.87 -13.14
N LEU A 46 -23.01 1.88 -13.21
CA LEU A 46 -23.07 3.06 -12.34
C LEU A 46 -23.84 4.19 -13.05
N GLU A 47 -23.38 4.55 -14.25
CA GLU A 47 -23.93 5.63 -15.08
C GLU A 47 -23.87 5.22 -16.57
N GLU A 48 -24.21 6.13 -17.47
CA GLU A 48 -23.95 5.94 -18.89
C GLU A 48 -22.45 5.74 -19.15
N ALA A 49 -22.11 4.64 -19.83
CA ALA A 49 -20.75 4.23 -20.13
C ALA A 49 -19.78 4.04 -18.92
N ARG A 50 -20.21 4.23 -17.66
CA ARG A 50 -19.39 4.00 -16.46
C ARG A 50 -19.89 2.82 -15.64
N TYR A 51 -18.97 1.92 -15.30
CA TYR A 51 -19.26 0.67 -14.62
C TYR A 51 -18.33 0.45 -13.44
N VAL A 52 -18.82 -0.29 -12.45
CA VAL A 52 -18.01 -0.85 -11.37
C VAL A 52 -17.81 -2.33 -11.66
N ARG A 53 -16.56 -2.80 -11.61
CA ARG A 53 -16.22 -4.21 -11.73
C ARG A 53 -15.69 -4.73 -10.42
N GLU A 54 -16.38 -5.70 -9.86
CA GLU A 54 -15.94 -6.45 -8.69
C GLU A 54 -15.24 -7.73 -9.13
N VAL A 55 -13.98 -7.90 -8.75
CA VAL A 55 -13.20 -9.10 -9.05
C VAL A 55 -13.35 -10.14 -7.92
N CYS A 56 -13.34 -11.42 -8.25
CA CYS A 56 -13.33 -12.52 -7.28
C CYS A 56 -12.10 -12.42 -6.36
N GLY A 57 -12.27 -12.70 -5.07
CA GLY A 57 -11.20 -12.64 -4.08
C GLY A 57 -10.28 -13.86 -4.01
N SER A 58 -10.52 -14.89 -4.82
CA SER A 58 -9.60 -16.04 -4.92
C SER A 58 -8.35 -15.68 -5.72
N GLU A 59 -7.17 -16.09 -5.26
CA GLU A 59 -5.93 -15.93 -6.03
C GLU A 59 -5.95 -16.75 -7.34
N ASP A 60 -6.80 -17.79 -7.45
CA ASP A 60 -6.95 -18.59 -8.68
C ASP A 60 -7.43 -17.75 -9.88
N VAL A 61 -8.05 -16.58 -9.62
CA VAL A 61 -8.52 -15.70 -10.69
C VAL A 61 -7.36 -14.93 -11.34
N LEU A 62 -6.20 -14.80 -10.68
CA LEU A 62 -5.10 -13.95 -11.14
C LEU A 62 -4.61 -14.35 -12.53
N GLU A 63 -4.52 -15.65 -12.81
CA GLU A 63 -4.11 -16.17 -14.12
C GLU A 63 -5.10 -15.75 -15.22
N ILE A 64 -6.40 -15.88 -14.96
CA ILE A 64 -7.46 -15.48 -15.89
C ILE A 64 -7.44 -13.98 -16.16
N LEU A 65 -7.18 -13.19 -15.11
CA LEU A 65 -7.08 -11.74 -15.22
C LEU A 65 -5.85 -11.31 -16.00
N ALA A 66 -4.70 -11.98 -15.84
CA ALA A 66 -3.47 -11.67 -16.56
C ALA A 66 -3.68 -11.63 -18.09
N TYR A 67 -4.55 -12.49 -18.62
CA TYR A 67 -4.89 -12.52 -20.05
C TYR A 67 -5.93 -11.48 -20.48
N SER A 68 -6.75 -10.96 -19.57
CA SER A 68 -7.95 -10.18 -19.92
C SER A 68 -7.89 -8.71 -19.51
N ILE A 69 -7.21 -8.39 -18.41
CA ILE A 69 -7.25 -7.06 -17.78
C ILE A 69 -6.71 -5.94 -18.67
N SER A 70 -5.71 -6.24 -19.50
CA SER A 70 -5.11 -5.27 -20.43
C SER A 70 -6.07 -4.80 -21.53
N THR A 71 -7.12 -5.57 -21.81
CA THR A 71 -8.16 -5.22 -22.80
C THR A 71 -9.24 -4.32 -22.23
N TRP A 72 -9.29 -4.16 -20.90
CA TRP A 72 -10.32 -3.38 -20.23
C TRP A 72 -10.00 -1.89 -20.32
N SER A 73 -11.02 -1.07 -20.58
CA SER A 73 -10.84 0.38 -20.46
C SER A 73 -11.07 0.82 -19.01
N ILE A 74 -10.00 0.75 -18.24
CA ILE A 74 -9.99 1.04 -16.79
C ILE A 74 -9.91 2.55 -16.56
N PHE A 75 -10.75 3.04 -15.66
CA PHE A 75 -10.74 4.40 -15.14
C PHE A 75 -9.87 4.50 -13.88
N ALA A 76 -10.08 3.58 -12.93
CA ALA A 76 -9.28 3.45 -11.72
C ALA A 76 -9.35 2.02 -11.18
N VAL A 77 -8.36 1.64 -10.36
CA VAL A 77 -8.33 0.38 -9.60
C VAL A 77 -8.31 0.67 -8.11
N MET A 78 -9.15 -0.04 -7.37
CA MET A 78 -9.16 -0.12 -5.91
C MET A 78 -8.52 -1.44 -5.50
N LEU A 79 -7.36 -1.36 -4.83
CA LEU A 79 -6.71 -2.49 -4.18
C LEU A 79 -7.12 -2.51 -2.72
N VAL A 80 -8.05 -3.40 -2.37
CA VAL A 80 -8.71 -3.42 -1.05
C VAL A 80 -8.06 -4.49 -0.17
N PHE A 81 -7.68 -4.10 1.04
CA PHE A 81 -7.23 -5.02 2.09
C PHE A 81 -8.02 -4.78 3.39
N ASP A 82 -7.90 -5.74 4.29
CA ASP A 82 -8.54 -5.74 5.59
C ASP A 82 -7.49 -5.38 6.65
N VAL A 83 -7.71 -4.29 7.39
CA VAL A 83 -6.74 -3.81 8.40
C VAL A 83 -6.57 -4.78 9.57
N THR A 84 -7.50 -5.72 9.76
CA THR A 84 -7.40 -6.76 10.79
C THR A 84 -6.73 -8.04 10.29
N ARG A 85 -6.28 -8.10 9.02
CA ARG A 85 -5.65 -9.29 8.45
C ARG A 85 -4.43 -8.92 7.64
N LYS A 86 -3.25 -9.03 8.24
CA LYS A 86 -1.98 -8.58 7.65
C LYS A 86 -1.64 -9.29 6.32
N SER A 87 -2.03 -10.55 6.15
CA SER A 87 -1.84 -11.29 4.89
C SER A 87 -2.55 -10.64 3.69
N THR A 88 -3.67 -9.95 3.92
CA THR A 88 -4.43 -9.33 2.84
C THR A 88 -3.71 -8.12 2.23
N LEU A 89 -2.99 -7.35 3.04
CA LEU A 89 -2.12 -6.26 2.57
C LEU A 89 -0.99 -6.81 1.68
N TYR A 90 -0.26 -7.82 2.16
CA TYR A 90 0.87 -8.40 1.42
C TYR A 90 0.47 -9.06 0.11
N SER A 91 -0.76 -9.60 0.03
CA SER A 91 -1.26 -10.19 -1.22
C SER A 91 -1.41 -9.14 -2.34
N LEU A 92 -1.56 -7.85 -2.01
CA LEU A 92 -1.86 -6.79 -2.98
C LEU A 92 -0.74 -6.53 -4.00
N GLU A 93 0.50 -6.92 -3.72
CA GLU A 93 1.56 -6.85 -4.73
C GLU A 93 1.22 -7.69 -5.96
N LYS A 94 0.71 -8.92 -5.76
CA LYS A 94 0.30 -9.80 -6.86
C LYS A 94 -0.87 -9.21 -7.65
N TRP A 95 -1.83 -8.61 -6.96
CA TRP A 95 -2.96 -7.94 -7.60
C TRP A 95 -2.52 -6.71 -8.40
N HIS A 96 -1.59 -5.91 -7.86
CA HIS A 96 -1.04 -4.73 -8.51
C HIS A 96 -0.26 -5.08 -9.78
N MET A 97 0.47 -6.20 -9.81
CA MET A 97 1.21 -6.66 -11.00
C MET A 97 0.33 -6.83 -12.24
N LEU A 98 -0.97 -7.06 -12.06
CA LEU A 98 -1.92 -7.19 -13.18
C LEU A 98 -2.39 -5.83 -13.73
N VAL A 99 -2.22 -4.75 -12.98
CA VAL A 99 -2.75 -3.44 -13.34
C VAL A 99 -1.95 -2.84 -14.50
N PRO A 100 -2.60 -2.46 -15.62
CA PRO A 100 -1.90 -1.81 -16.73
C PRO A 100 -1.25 -0.48 -16.30
N GLY A 101 -0.07 -0.20 -16.84
CA GLY A 101 0.64 1.05 -16.57
C GLY A 101 -0.19 2.29 -16.92
N GLY A 102 -0.02 3.36 -16.12
CA GLY A 102 -0.73 4.64 -16.31
C GLY A 102 -2.18 4.66 -15.79
N VAL A 103 -2.68 3.55 -15.24
CA VAL A 103 -3.98 3.50 -14.56
C VAL A 103 -3.85 4.09 -13.15
N LYS A 104 -4.82 4.92 -12.73
CA LYS A 104 -4.89 5.43 -11.36
C LYS A 104 -5.23 4.29 -10.39
N VAL A 105 -4.40 4.08 -9.39
CA VAL A 105 -4.59 3.04 -8.37
C VAL A 105 -4.74 3.66 -6.99
N PHE A 106 -5.65 3.11 -6.20
CA PHE A 106 -5.87 3.45 -4.80
C PHE A 106 -5.65 2.20 -3.95
N LEU A 107 -4.80 2.32 -2.95
CA LEU A 107 -4.70 1.34 -1.88
C LEU A 107 -5.77 1.65 -0.82
N VAL A 108 -6.60 0.69 -0.44
CA VAL A 108 -7.74 0.92 0.46
C VAL A 108 -7.71 -0.07 1.61
N GLY A 109 -7.35 0.41 2.80
CA GLY A 109 -7.43 -0.33 4.05
C GLY A 109 -8.83 -0.20 4.62
N ASN A 110 -9.59 -1.28 4.56
CA ASN A 110 -10.98 -1.31 5.01
C ASN A 110 -11.11 -1.91 6.41
N LYS A 111 -12.28 -1.70 7.02
CA LYS A 111 -12.69 -2.20 8.35
C LYS A 111 -11.96 -1.56 9.54
N ILE A 112 -11.63 -0.27 9.45
CA ILE A 112 -10.99 0.47 10.55
C ILE A 112 -11.86 0.58 11.81
N ASP A 113 -13.16 0.28 11.70
CA ASP A 113 -14.09 0.20 12.82
C ASP A 113 -13.84 -1.01 13.73
N LEU A 114 -13.10 -2.02 13.26
CA LEU A 114 -12.81 -3.21 14.05
C LEU A 114 -11.60 -2.99 14.97
N PRO A 115 -11.66 -3.46 16.23
CA PRO A 115 -10.62 -3.22 17.23
C PRO A 115 -9.33 -4.04 16.98
N ASP A 116 -9.43 -5.17 16.28
CA ASP A 116 -8.35 -6.14 16.08
C ASP A 116 -7.40 -5.74 14.92
N ARG A 117 -6.94 -4.49 14.90
CA ARG A 117 -6.05 -4.00 13.84
C ARG A 117 -4.68 -4.69 13.91
N GLU A 118 -4.34 -5.46 12.87
CA GLU A 118 -3.04 -6.12 12.72
C GLU A 118 -2.08 -5.35 11.80
N VAL A 119 -2.63 -4.54 10.89
CA VAL A 119 -1.85 -3.83 9.88
C VAL A 119 -1.41 -2.46 10.41
N LEU A 120 -0.09 -2.26 10.52
CA LEU A 120 0.49 -0.99 10.96
C LEU A 120 0.45 0.05 9.83
N GLU A 121 0.38 1.33 10.20
CA GLU A 121 0.45 2.42 9.22
C GLU A 121 1.76 2.42 8.44
N ASP A 122 2.88 2.09 9.11
CA ASP A 122 4.18 1.95 8.47
C ASP A 122 4.18 0.86 7.38
N ASP A 123 3.49 -0.28 7.59
CA ASP A 123 3.37 -1.35 6.57
C ASP A 123 2.58 -0.86 5.34
N ILE A 124 1.53 -0.05 5.57
CA ILE A 124 0.68 0.49 4.50
C ILE A 124 1.45 1.55 3.71
N ALA A 125 2.16 2.44 4.40
CA ALA A 125 2.98 3.46 3.79
C ALA A 125 4.11 2.84 2.96
N GLU A 126 4.81 1.82 3.49
CA GLU A 126 5.85 1.08 2.75
C GLU A 126 5.30 0.49 1.45
N LEU A 127 4.13 -0.16 1.51
CA LEU A 127 3.52 -0.71 0.30
C LEU A 127 3.04 0.41 -0.66
N ALA A 128 2.42 1.47 -0.14
CA ALA A 128 1.94 2.58 -0.95
C ALA A 128 3.09 3.27 -1.70
N ASP A 129 4.21 3.52 -1.02
CA ASP A 129 5.43 4.09 -1.60
C ASP A 129 6.05 3.14 -2.63
N LYS A 130 6.13 1.84 -2.31
CA LYS A 130 6.63 0.81 -3.24
C LYS A 130 5.82 0.74 -4.53
N LEU A 131 4.50 0.88 -4.45
CA LEU A 131 3.62 0.83 -5.61
C LEU A 131 3.44 2.20 -6.28
N GLY A 132 3.88 3.29 -5.64
CA GLY A 132 3.68 4.66 -6.14
C GLY A 132 2.21 5.09 -6.12
N VAL A 133 1.44 4.65 -5.13
CA VAL A 133 -0.01 4.87 -5.03
C VAL A 133 -0.39 5.61 -3.76
N LYS A 134 -1.55 6.28 -3.77
CA LYS A 134 -2.13 6.82 -2.52
C LYS A 134 -2.86 5.71 -1.78
N TYR A 135 -2.92 5.83 -0.45
CA TYR A 135 -3.75 4.96 0.38
C TYR A 135 -4.86 5.73 1.11
N TYR A 136 -5.94 5.00 1.40
CA TYR A 136 -7.08 5.46 2.18
C TYR A 136 -7.41 4.42 3.24
N LEU A 137 -7.67 4.89 4.46
CA LEU A 137 -8.21 4.09 5.55
C LEU A 137 -9.71 4.38 5.64
N VAL A 138 -10.53 3.33 5.59
CA VAL A 138 -11.99 3.45 5.53
C VAL A 138 -12.69 2.38 6.37
N SER A 139 -13.92 2.68 6.76
CA SER A 139 -14.90 1.66 7.14
C SER A 139 -16.07 1.73 6.17
N ALA A 140 -16.20 0.71 5.33
CA ALA A 140 -17.38 0.56 4.48
C ALA A 140 -18.66 0.30 5.29
N ALA A 141 -18.55 -0.14 6.55
CA ALA A 141 -19.69 -0.40 7.43
C ALA A 141 -20.22 0.88 8.09
N THR A 142 -19.33 1.76 8.56
CA THR A 142 -19.73 3.01 9.24
C THR A 142 -19.79 4.23 8.31
N GLY A 143 -19.14 4.14 7.14
CA GLY A 143 -19.00 5.25 6.21
C GLY A 143 -17.74 6.10 6.44
N GLU A 144 -16.95 5.80 7.49
CA GLU A 144 -15.73 6.56 7.78
C GLU A 144 -14.74 6.48 6.61
N GLY A 145 -14.19 7.64 6.21
CA GLY A 145 -13.21 7.76 5.12
C GLY A 145 -13.78 7.62 3.70
N ILE A 146 -15.06 7.22 3.54
CA ILE A 146 -15.67 6.95 2.22
C ILE A 146 -15.77 8.22 1.38
N ASP A 147 -16.19 9.35 1.95
CA ASP A 147 -16.33 10.61 1.21
C ASP A 147 -14.99 11.15 0.69
N ALA A 148 -13.93 11.02 1.50
CA ALA A 148 -12.58 11.43 1.10
C ALA A 148 -12.07 10.58 -0.08
N LEU A 149 -12.25 9.26 0.00
CA LEU A 149 -11.92 8.33 -1.09
C LEU A 149 -12.74 8.63 -2.35
N LYS A 150 -14.06 8.83 -2.21
CA LYS A 150 -14.96 9.11 -3.33
C LYS A 150 -14.59 10.39 -4.07
N ARG A 151 -14.25 11.44 -3.33
CA ARG A 151 -13.85 12.74 -3.89
C ARG A 151 -12.59 12.63 -4.77
N ASP A 152 -11.54 11.95 -4.30
CA ASP A 152 -10.32 11.74 -5.10
C ASP A 152 -10.55 10.75 -6.26
N LEU A 153 -11.40 9.74 -6.07
CA LEU A 153 -11.80 8.83 -7.14
C LEU A 153 -12.48 9.56 -8.30
N LEU A 154 -13.45 10.44 -8.01
CA LEU A 154 -14.26 11.11 -9.02
C LEU A 154 -13.67 12.44 -9.49
N GLY A 155 -12.65 12.97 -8.81
CA GLY A 155 -11.99 14.23 -9.16
C GLY A 155 -12.82 15.47 -8.81
N GLU A 156 -13.70 15.37 -7.81
CA GLU A 156 -14.47 16.51 -7.31
C GLU A 156 -13.55 17.50 -6.59
N LYS A 157 -13.59 18.79 -6.98
CA LYS A 157 -12.76 19.84 -6.39
C LYS A 157 -13.12 20.05 -4.92
N VAL A 158 -12.10 20.14 -4.07
CA VAL A 158 -12.24 20.46 -2.63
C VAL A 158 -12.58 21.95 -2.49
N PRO A 159 -13.67 22.36 -1.81
CA PRO A 159 -13.66 23.63 -1.10
C PRO A 159 -12.73 23.42 0.10
N VAL A 160 -11.60 24.11 0.09
CA VAL A 160 -10.61 24.08 1.18
C VAL A 160 -11.32 24.57 2.44
N VAL A 161 -11.65 23.68 3.35
CA VAL A 161 -12.06 24.06 4.70
C VAL A 161 -10.77 24.19 5.51
N GLU A 162 -10.21 25.38 5.46
CA GLU A 162 -9.21 25.83 6.42
C GLU A 162 -9.89 25.86 7.80
N LYS A 163 -9.45 24.98 8.71
CA LYS A 163 -9.75 25.14 10.13
C LYS A 163 -8.96 26.37 10.60
N THR A 164 -9.71 27.44 10.84
CA THR A 164 -9.24 28.72 11.35
C THR A 164 -8.61 28.55 12.72
N VAL A 165 -7.31 28.81 12.83
CA VAL A 165 -6.66 29.23 14.07
C VAL A 165 -6.41 30.73 13.91
N LYS A 166 -6.97 31.53 14.83
CA LYS A 166 -6.93 33.00 14.80
C LYS A 166 -5.49 33.52 14.93
N GLU A 167 -5.24 34.58 14.18
CA GLU A 167 -3.97 35.28 13.91
C GLU A 167 -3.32 35.96 15.13
N GLU A 168 -1.98 36.02 15.12
CA GLU A 168 -1.08 37.16 15.43
C GLU A 168 0.35 36.58 15.55
N VAL A 169 1.44 36.98 14.85
CA VAL A 169 1.80 38.09 13.96
C VAL A 169 2.82 37.56 12.93
N ALA A 170 2.70 38.01 11.68
CA ALA A 170 3.57 37.67 10.57
C ALA A 170 4.99 38.25 10.69
N LYS A 171 6.00 37.39 10.51
CA LYS A 171 7.23 37.68 9.74
C LYS A 171 7.67 36.42 8.99
N GLU A 172 7.47 36.48 7.67
CA GLU A 172 8.08 35.70 6.58
C GLU A 172 9.10 34.61 6.97
N ILE A 173 8.71 33.34 6.83
CA ILE A 173 9.64 32.22 6.58
C ILE A 173 8.95 31.18 5.65
N ALA A 174 9.67 30.80 4.59
CA ALA A 174 9.45 29.71 3.62
C ALA A 174 8.86 28.40 4.21
N PRO A 175 8.27 27.49 3.40
CA PRO A 175 7.54 26.31 3.88
C PRO A 175 8.33 25.54 4.95
N VAL A 176 7.78 25.53 6.16
CA VAL A 176 8.36 24.84 7.31
C VAL A 176 8.21 23.34 7.09
N LYS A 177 9.36 22.70 6.88
CA LYS A 177 9.55 21.25 7.00
C LYS A 177 8.91 20.76 8.29
N ALA A 178 7.98 19.81 8.20
CA ALA A 178 7.69 18.95 9.34
C ALA A 178 9.02 18.31 9.76
N SER A 179 9.43 18.48 11.02
CA SER A 179 10.58 17.77 11.57
C SER A 179 10.21 16.29 11.66
N THR A 180 10.36 15.58 10.55
CA THR A 180 10.24 14.13 10.48
C THR A 180 11.46 13.54 11.17
N MET A 181 11.30 13.19 12.44
CA MET A 181 12.15 12.21 13.10
C MET A 181 12.21 10.96 12.21
N LYS A 182 13.35 10.73 11.55
CA LYS A 182 13.53 9.62 10.60
C LYS A 182 14.01 8.41 11.40
N LYS A 183 13.22 7.33 11.41
CA LYS A 183 13.65 6.06 11.99
C LYS A 183 14.75 5.45 11.12
N GLU A 184 15.88 5.12 11.72
CA GLU A 184 17.00 4.39 11.12
C GLU A 184 17.25 3.09 11.91
N TYR A 185 17.89 2.11 11.28
CA TYR A 185 18.19 0.82 11.89
C TYR A 185 19.70 0.66 12.04
N LEU A 186 20.20 0.49 13.26
CA LEU A 186 21.61 0.36 13.57
C LEU A 186 21.96 -1.09 13.91
N PRO A 187 22.63 -1.84 13.01
CA PRO A 187 23.11 -3.18 13.31
C PRO A 187 24.26 -3.13 14.32
N ILE A 188 24.16 -3.95 15.37
CA ILE A 188 25.12 -4.03 16.46
C ILE A 188 26.05 -5.24 16.24
N PRO A 189 27.38 -5.04 16.14
CA PRO A 189 28.31 -6.15 15.96
C PRO A 189 28.42 -7.03 17.21
N LEU A 190 28.91 -8.26 17.02
CA LEU A 190 29.34 -9.10 18.14
C LEU A 190 30.65 -8.56 18.73
N GLU A 191 30.94 -8.94 19.99
CA GLU A 191 32.21 -8.61 20.66
C GLU A 191 33.40 -9.37 20.06
N THR A 192 33.13 -10.50 19.39
CA THR A 192 34.13 -11.33 18.72
C THR A 192 33.86 -11.42 17.23
N THR A 193 34.90 -11.58 16.41
CA THR A 193 34.77 -11.73 14.95
C THR A 193 33.92 -12.96 14.59
N PRO A 194 32.76 -12.78 13.91
CA PRO A 194 31.89 -13.87 13.52
C PRO A 194 32.51 -14.76 12.44
N SER A 195 32.27 -16.07 12.52
CA SER A 195 32.66 -17.01 11.47
C SER A 195 31.93 -16.72 10.15
N ARG A 196 32.66 -16.75 9.03
CA ARG A 196 32.14 -16.54 7.67
C ARG A 196 31.55 -17.79 7.02
N ALA A 197 31.60 -18.93 7.70
CA ALA A 197 31.07 -20.19 7.16
C ALA A 197 29.55 -20.09 6.90
N GLY A 198 29.12 -20.52 5.70
CA GLY A 198 27.71 -20.54 5.31
C GLY A 198 27.11 -19.16 4.97
N LEU A 199 27.94 -18.16 4.71
CA LEU A 199 27.52 -16.84 4.25
C LEU A 199 27.74 -16.67 2.75
N THR A 200 26.81 -15.98 2.08
CA THR A 200 27.00 -15.55 0.69
C THR A 200 28.00 -14.40 0.61
N GLU A 201 28.56 -14.13 -0.58
CA GLU A 201 29.45 -12.97 -0.77
C GLU A 201 28.80 -11.64 -0.35
N LEU A 202 27.49 -11.49 -0.61
CA LEU A 202 26.75 -10.29 -0.22
C LEU A 202 26.53 -10.21 1.30
N GLU A 203 26.25 -11.34 1.96
CA GLU A 203 26.18 -11.40 3.42
C GLU A 203 27.52 -11.06 4.07
N ILE A 204 28.65 -11.50 3.49
CA ILE A 204 30.00 -11.15 3.96
C ILE A 204 30.25 -9.66 3.79
N LYS A 205 29.96 -9.09 2.60
CA LYS A 205 30.10 -7.64 2.35
C LYS A 205 29.27 -6.80 3.32
N ILE A 206 28.03 -7.20 3.60
CA ILE A 206 27.18 -6.50 4.57
C ILE A 206 27.78 -6.65 5.98
N LEU A 207 28.20 -7.85 6.37
CA LEU A 207 28.78 -8.12 7.69
C LEU A 207 30.06 -7.30 7.94
N ASP A 208 30.91 -7.14 6.92
CA ASP A 208 32.14 -6.35 6.99
C ASP A 208 31.88 -4.84 7.18
N LEU A 209 30.65 -4.35 6.89
CA LEU A 209 30.26 -2.94 7.08
C LEU A 209 29.62 -2.66 8.44
N ILE A 210 29.36 -3.69 9.27
CA ILE A 210 28.68 -3.55 10.56
C ILE A 210 29.70 -3.21 11.65
N ASP A 211 29.81 -1.93 11.96
CA ASP A 211 30.73 -1.36 12.95
C ASP A 211 30.04 -0.75 14.18
N GLY A 212 28.70 -0.86 14.25
CA GLY A 212 27.88 -0.25 15.30
C GLY A 212 27.69 1.26 15.14
N ARG A 213 28.08 1.85 14.00
CA ARG A 213 27.91 3.28 13.70
C ARG A 213 27.08 3.51 12.43
N ARG A 214 27.25 2.67 11.41
CA ARG A 214 26.54 2.77 10.13
C ARG A 214 25.13 2.22 10.25
N SER A 215 24.13 3.01 9.86
CA SER A 215 22.75 2.52 9.79
C SER A 215 22.54 1.61 8.57
N ALA A 216 21.39 0.95 8.51
CA ALA A 216 20.96 0.19 7.34
C ALA A 216 20.90 1.06 6.07
N SER A 217 20.59 2.35 6.21
CA SER A 217 20.62 3.30 5.09
C SER A 217 22.04 3.63 4.63
N ASP A 218 23.00 3.71 5.55
CA ASP A 218 24.42 3.90 5.21
C ASP A 218 24.97 2.70 4.45
N ILE A 219 24.72 1.50 4.96
CA ILE A 219 25.12 0.24 4.33
C ILE A 219 24.45 0.08 2.95
N ALA A 220 23.17 0.43 2.84
CA ALA A 220 22.44 0.37 1.57
C ALA A 220 23.06 1.29 0.53
N ARG A 221 23.38 2.53 0.91
CA ARG A 221 24.04 3.51 0.04
C ARG A 221 25.43 3.07 -0.39
N GLU A 222 26.23 2.48 0.50
CA GLU A 222 27.60 2.02 0.20
C GLU A 222 27.60 0.82 -0.77
N LEU A 223 26.61 -0.06 -0.66
CA LEU A 223 26.52 -1.26 -1.50
C LEU A 223 25.63 -1.10 -2.75
N GLY A 224 25.02 0.07 -2.96
CA GLY A 224 24.06 0.28 -4.05
C GLY A 224 22.80 -0.58 -3.92
N LEU A 225 22.38 -0.86 -2.69
CA LEU A 225 21.18 -1.65 -2.36
C LEU A 225 20.06 -0.76 -1.85
N THR A 226 18.85 -1.31 -1.74
CA THR A 226 17.76 -0.68 -0.99
C THR A 226 17.89 -0.97 0.51
N VAL A 227 17.38 -0.07 1.37
CA VAL A 227 17.36 -0.27 2.83
C VAL A 227 16.61 -1.54 3.21
N HIS A 228 15.51 -1.85 2.52
CA HIS A 228 14.75 -3.09 2.71
C HIS A 228 15.61 -4.34 2.44
N SER A 229 16.35 -4.37 1.32
CA SER A 229 17.26 -5.48 1.02
C SER A 229 18.30 -5.68 2.11
N VAL A 230 18.92 -4.58 2.58
CA VAL A 230 19.86 -4.63 3.70
C VAL A 230 19.18 -5.16 4.97
N MET A 231 17.97 -4.71 5.30
CA MET A 231 17.22 -5.19 6.47
C MET A 231 16.91 -6.68 6.43
N VAL A 232 16.61 -7.25 5.25
CA VAL A 232 16.44 -8.70 5.07
C VAL A 232 17.74 -9.44 5.39
N PHE A 233 18.88 -8.95 4.90
CA PHE A 233 20.18 -9.56 5.19
C PHE A 233 20.60 -9.39 6.65
N LEU A 234 20.34 -8.24 7.28
CA LEU A 234 20.62 -8.01 8.70
C LEU A 234 19.80 -8.98 9.57
N LYS A 235 18.49 -9.15 9.30
CA LYS A 235 17.65 -10.13 10.01
C LYS A 235 18.16 -11.56 9.85
N ARG A 236 18.63 -11.93 8.66
CA ARG A 236 19.25 -13.25 8.40
C ARG A 236 20.57 -13.43 9.16
N LEU A 237 21.43 -12.41 9.16
CA LEU A 237 22.71 -12.42 9.89
C LEU A 237 22.46 -12.53 11.40
N HIS A 238 21.45 -11.84 11.93
CA HIS A 238 21.03 -11.94 13.32
C HIS A 238 20.52 -13.36 13.64
N ALA A 239 19.62 -13.91 12.81
CA ALA A 239 19.13 -15.28 12.98
C ALA A 239 20.22 -16.35 12.89
N LYS A 240 21.29 -16.10 12.10
CA LYS A 240 22.49 -16.95 12.01
C LYS A 240 23.49 -16.71 13.15
N GLY A 241 23.18 -15.84 14.11
CA GLY A 241 24.05 -15.50 15.24
C GLY A 241 25.34 -14.78 14.83
N LYS A 242 25.31 -13.99 13.75
CA LYS A 242 26.48 -13.28 13.20
C LYS A 242 26.58 -11.81 13.64
N ILE A 243 25.47 -11.25 14.12
CA ILE A 243 25.39 -9.90 14.69
C ILE A 243 24.59 -9.95 15.99
N LYS A 244 24.84 -9.01 16.90
CA LYS A 244 24.28 -9.00 18.25
C LYS A 244 22.81 -8.59 18.25
N ASP A 245 22.47 -7.52 17.52
CA ASP A 245 21.12 -6.96 17.50
C ASP A 245 20.96 -5.97 16.32
N ILE A 246 19.75 -5.45 16.09
CA ILE A 246 19.43 -4.34 15.19
C ILE A 246 18.59 -3.33 15.96
N GLN A 247 19.20 -2.22 16.38
CA GLN A 247 18.52 -1.19 17.18
C GLN A 247 17.79 -0.21 16.28
N VAL A 248 16.64 0.30 16.73
CA VAL A 248 15.95 1.41 16.06
C VAL A 248 16.42 2.72 16.68
N ILE A 249 16.98 3.60 15.86
CA ILE A 249 17.40 4.94 16.25
C ILE A 249 16.53 5.98 15.56
N ILE A 250 16.37 7.14 16.20
CA ILE A 250 15.61 8.27 15.67
C ILE A 250 16.63 9.37 15.36
N VAL A 251 16.68 9.82 14.09
CA VAL A 251 17.59 10.86 13.59
C VAL A 251 16.86 12.01 12.93
#